data_AF-A0A5J6HCR5-F1
#
_entry.id   AF-A0A5J6HCR5-F1
#
_cell.length_a   1.000
_cell.length_b   1.000
_cell.length_c   1.000
_cell.angle_alpha   90.00
_cell.angle_beta   90.00
_cell.angle_gamma   90.00
#
_symmetry.space_group_name_H-M   'P 1'
#
loop_
_entity.id
_entity.type
_entity.pdbx_description
1 polymer ?
#
loop_
_entity_poly.entity_id
_entity_poly.type
_entity_poly.pdbx_seq_one_letter_code
_entity_poly.pdbx_strand_id
1 'polypeptide(L)'
;MSTSARVQLRLAEDWFEVCEHTRLTPGRGLAALLPDGSQAALFLDREGRAYAIDNRDPFTGAAVLSRGLLGSQGGRPFVASPLLKQRFDLETGRCLDDDEVAVAVHPVRIA
;
A
#
# COMPACT_ATOMS: atom_id res chain seq x y z
N MET A 1 -9.32 -26.62 -12.04
CA MET A 1 -8.37 -25.86 -11.21
C MET A 1 -8.68 -24.39 -11.46
N SER A 2 -9.19 -23.67 -10.46
CA SER A 2 -9.52 -22.25 -10.61
C SER A 2 -8.22 -21.46 -10.49
N THR A 3 -7.82 -20.77 -11.56
CA THR A 3 -6.66 -19.86 -11.51
C THR A 3 -7.04 -18.69 -10.60
N SER A 4 -6.43 -18.63 -9.41
CA SER A 4 -6.62 -17.51 -8.50
C SER A 4 -5.91 -16.29 -9.09
N ALA A 5 -6.62 -15.16 -9.12
CA ALA A 5 -6.08 -13.91 -9.64
C ALA A 5 -4.88 -13.47 -8.80
N ARG A 6 -3.84 -12.95 -9.44
CA ARG A 6 -2.57 -12.56 -8.85
C ARG A 6 -2.51 -11.06 -8.67
N VAL A 7 -2.02 -10.62 -7.51
CA VAL A 7 -1.73 -9.20 -7.26
C VAL A 7 -0.30 -8.92 -7.70
N GLN A 8 -0.15 -7.93 -8.56
CA GLN A 8 1.14 -7.52 -9.10
C GLN A 8 1.39 -6.03 -8.83
N LEU A 9 2.63 -5.70 -8.52
CA LEU A 9 3.13 -4.33 -8.38
C LEU A 9 4.01 -3.98 -9.57
N ARG A 10 3.89 -2.77 -10.09
CA ARG A 10 4.83 -2.28 -11.10
C ARG A 10 6.10 -1.81 -10.42
N LEU A 11 7.21 -2.51 -10.68
CA LEU A 11 8.55 -2.17 -10.21
C LEU A 11 9.41 -1.81 -11.42
N ALA A 12 9.97 -0.60 -11.44
CA ALA A 12 10.66 -0.05 -12.61
C ALA A 12 9.83 -0.24 -13.91
N GLU A 13 10.22 -1.15 -14.79
CA GLU A 13 9.54 -1.40 -16.07
C GLU A 13 8.69 -2.67 -16.10
N ASP A 14 8.72 -3.49 -15.04
CA ASP A 14 8.08 -4.81 -15.00
C ASP A 14 6.97 -4.94 -13.94
N TRP A 15 6.13 -5.96 -14.10
CA TRP A 15 5.15 -6.37 -13.12
C TRP A 15 5.68 -7.51 -12.26
N PHE A 16 5.84 -7.24 -10.97
CA PHE A 16 6.27 -8.21 -9.97
C PHE A 16 5.07 -8.82 -9.27
N GLU A 17 4.98 -10.15 -9.27
CA GLU A 17 3.94 -10.88 -8.53
C GLU A 17 4.24 -10.89 -7.03
N VAL A 18 3.28 -10.40 -6.24
CA VAL A 18 3.40 -10.34 -4.78
C VAL A 18 2.72 -11.53 -4.13
N CYS A 19 1.44 -11.75 -4.44
CA CYS A 19 0.65 -12.79 -3.83
C CYS A 19 -0.62 -13.10 -4.65
N GLU A 20 -1.31 -14.15 -4.23
CA GLU A 20 -2.70 -14.40 -4.63
C GLU A 20 -3.63 -13.29 -4.10
N HIS A 21 -4.62 -12.88 -4.88
CA HIS A 21 -5.66 -11.92 -4.48
C HIS A 21 -6.39 -12.37 -3.20
N THR A 22 -6.59 -13.68 -3.05
CA THR A 22 -7.24 -14.29 -1.89
C THR A 22 -6.47 -14.12 -0.57
N ARG A 23 -5.19 -13.70 -0.61
CA ARG A 23 -4.44 -13.34 0.60
C ARG A 23 -4.75 -11.94 1.11
N LEU A 24 -5.34 -11.07 0.29
CA LEU A 24 -5.74 -9.74 0.72
C LEU A 24 -7.08 -9.80 1.46
N THR A 25 -7.10 -9.17 2.64
CA THR A 25 -8.34 -8.95 3.39
C THR A 25 -8.67 -7.46 3.32
N PRO A 26 -9.86 -7.06 2.82
CA PRO A 26 -10.26 -5.67 2.77
C PRO A 26 -10.03 -4.93 4.10
N GLY A 27 -9.39 -3.77 4.04
CA GLY A 27 -9.09 -2.94 5.22
C GLY A 27 -7.86 -3.38 6.03
N ARG A 28 -7.20 -4.49 5.71
CA ARG A 28 -5.95 -4.92 6.35
C ARG A 28 -4.79 -4.80 5.35
N GLY A 29 -3.72 -4.15 5.78
CA GLY A 29 -2.51 -4.08 4.98
C GLY A 29 -1.70 -5.39 5.05
N LEU A 30 -0.97 -5.65 3.98
CA LEU A 30 -0.02 -6.74 3.82
C LEU A 30 1.35 -6.13 3.49
N ALA A 31 2.38 -6.49 4.25
CA ALA A 31 3.74 -6.13 3.92
C ALA A 31 4.30 -7.10 2.88
N ALA A 32 4.89 -6.57 1.81
CA ALA A 32 5.54 -7.33 0.75
C ALA A 32 7.04 -6.98 0.70
N LEU A 33 7.90 -7.99 0.66
CA LEU A 33 9.33 -7.81 0.40
C LEU A 33 9.55 -7.76 -1.12
N LEU A 34 10.21 -6.70 -1.59
CA LEU A 34 10.51 -6.49 -3.00
C LEU A 34 11.89 -7.05 -3.37
N PRO A 35 12.18 -7.31 -4.66
CA PRO A 35 13.45 -7.90 -5.10
C PRO A 35 14.69 -7.09 -4.72
N ASP A 36 14.57 -5.77 -4.59
CA ASP A 36 15.66 -4.86 -4.18
C ASP A 36 15.87 -4.80 -2.65
N GLY A 37 15.11 -5.58 -1.89
CA GLY A 37 15.14 -5.61 -0.42
C GLY A 37 14.28 -4.53 0.25
N SER A 38 13.69 -3.62 -0.52
CA SER A 38 12.70 -2.67 -0.01
C SER A 38 11.37 -3.37 0.32
N GLN A 39 10.44 -2.65 0.94
CA GLN A 39 9.15 -3.20 1.35
C GLN A 39 8.01 -2.31 0.89
N ALA A 40 6.95 -2.92 0.35
CA ALA A 40 5.69 -2.27 0.05
C ALA A 40 4.62 -2.64 1.08
N ALA A 41 3.71 -1.71 1.36
CA ALA A 41 2.47 -1.93 2.06
C ALA A 41 1.33 -1.99 1.05
N LEU A 42 0.73 -3.16 0.90
CA LEU A 42 -0.35 -3.47 -0.02
C LEU A 42 -1.70 -3.46 0.73
N PHE A 43 -2.71 -2.82 0.15
CA PHE A 43 -4.04 -2.70 0.72
C PHE A 43 -5.10 -3.07 -0.30
N LEU A 44 -6.24 -3.56 0.19
CA LEU A 44 -7.47 -3.74 -0.57
C LEU A 44 -8.57 -2.94 0.13
N ASP A 45 -9.28 -2.06 -0.58
CA ASP A 45 -10.45 -1.39 -0.01
C ASP A 45 -11.70 -2.29 -0.05
N ARG A 46 -12.83 -1.79 0.45
CA ARG A 46 -14.08 -2.56 0.52
C ARG A 46 -14.72 -2.75 -0.85
N GLU A 47 -14.39 -1.88 -1.79
CA GLU A 47 -14.81 -1.89 -3.18
C GLU A 47 -13.93 -2.81 -4.04
N GLY A 48 -12.89 -3.42 -3.46
CA GLY A 48 -12.00 -4.37 -4.14
C GLY A 48 -10.87 -3.71 -4.94
N ARG A 49 -10.64 -2.40 -4.76
CA ARG A 49 -9.50 -1.70 -5.38
C ARG A 49 -8.26 -1.90 -4.53
N ALA A 50 -7.15 -2.16 -5.20
CA ALA A 50 -5.87 -2.43 -4.54
C ALA A 50 -4.93 -1.21 -4.66
N TYR A 51 -4.18 -0.94 -3.58
CA TYR A 51 -3.23 0.17 -3.48
C TYR A 51 -1.93 -0.34 -2.90
N ALA A 52 -0.80 0.23 -3.32
CA ALA A 52 0.49 -0.08 -2.73
C ALA A 52 1.36 1.16 -2.61
N ILE A 53 1.98 1.32 -1.45
CA ILE A 53 2.94 2.38 -1.13
C ILE A 53 4.17 1.77 -0.46
N ASP A 54 5.24 2.53 -0.26
CA ASP A 54 6.33 2.06 0.59
C ASP A 54 5.83 1.71 1.99
N ASN A 55 6.34 0.63 2.58
CA ASN A 55 5.98 0.21 3.93
C ASN A 55 6.68 1.04 5.01
N ARG A 56 7.74 1.77 4.63
CA ARG A 56 8.56 2.58 5.54
C ARG A 56 7.88 3.93 5.81
N ASP A 57 7.55 4.17 7.06
CA ASP A 57 7.09 5.46 7.54
C ASP A 57 8.25 6.48 7.46
N PRO A 58 8.09 7.60 6.73
CA PRO A 58 9.18 8.55 6.48
C PRO A 58 9.55 9.39 7.71
N PHE A 59 8.65 9.54 8.69
CA PHE A 59 8.90 10.31 9.91
C PHE A 59 9.74 9.52 10.93
N THR A 60 9.50 8.22 11.03
CA THR A 60 10.15 7.34 12.03
C THR A 60 11.19 6.41 11.44
N GLY A 61 11.13 6.18 10.13
CA GLY A 61 11.97 5.20 9.43
C GLY A 61 11.57 3.74 9.65
N ALA A 62 10.49 3.47 10.37
CA ALA A 62 10.02 2.12 10.68
C ALA A 62 9.16 1.52 9.56
N ALA A 63 9.31 0.23 9.27
CA ALA A 63 8.53 -0.48 8.24
C ALA A 63 7.15 -0.92 8.79
N VAL A 64 6.24 0.05 8.99
CA VAL A 64 4.99 -0.16 9.73
C VAL A 64 3.72 0.28 9.01
N LEU A 65 3.79 0.90 7.82
CA LEU A 65 2.59 1.47 7.19
C LEU A 65 1.53 0.42 6.84
N SER A 66 1.92 -0.81 6.48
CA SER A 66 1.02 -1.96 6.30
C SER A 66 0.16 -2.29 7.54
N ARG A 67 0.54 -1.83 8.72
CA ARG A 67 -0.22 -2.02 9.97
C ARG A 67 -1.14 -0.85 10.30
N GLY A 68 -1.16 0.17 9.44
CA GLY A 68 -1.96 1.38 9.60
C GLY A 68 -3.45 1.13 9.42
N LEU A 69 -4.24 2.08 9.87
CA LEU A 69 -5.69 2.06 9.71
C LEU A 69 -6.08 2.76 8.41
N LEU A 70 -6.86 2.09 7.57
CA LEU A 70 -7.43 2.74 6.39
C LEU A 70 -8.56 3.69 6.78
N GLY A 71 -8.64 4.80 6.06
CA GLY A 71 -9.73 5.76 6.15
C GLY A 71 -9.98 6.45 4.81
N SER A 72 -10.95 7.35 4.79
CA SER A 72 -11.22 8.19 3.63
C SER A 72 -11.49 9.63 4.09
N GLN A 73 -10.98 10.61 3.35
CA GLN A 73 -11.28 12.02 3.56
C GLN A 73 -11.70 12.68 2.24
N GLY A 74 -12.98 13.05 2.14
CA GLY A 74 -13.53 13.63 0.91
C GLY A 74 -13.42 12.68 -0.29
N GLY A 75 -13.55 11.37 -0.06
CA GLY A 75 -13.43 10.34 -1.11
C GLY A 75 -12.01 9.83 -1.34
N ARG A 76 -10.98 10.53 -0.85
CA ARG A 76 -9.58 10.11 -1.00
C ARG A 76 -9.21 9.03 0.03
N PRO A 77 -8.79 7.82 -0.40
CA PRO A 77 -8.38 6.76 0.52
C PRO A 77 -7.02 7.09 1.13
N PHE A 78 -6.86 6.85 2.43
CA PHE A 78 -5.58 7.03 3.12
C PHE A 78 -5.29 5.90 4.09
N VAL A 79 -4.02 5.75 4.47
CA VAL A 79 -3.61 4.96 5.63
C VAL A 79 -3.02 5.88 6.71
N ALA A 80 -3.52 5.77 7.94
CA ALA A 80 -2.93 6.45 9.09
C ALA A 80 -1.78 5.60 9.65
N SER A 81 -0.58 6.17 9.73
CA SER A 81 0.60 5.53 10.31
C SER A 81 0.29 5.02 11.73
N PRO A 82 0.66 3.78 12.09
CA PRO A 82 0.42 3.24 13.42
C PRO A 82 1.05 4.05 14.55
N LEU A 83 2.21 4.67 14.29
CA LEU A 83 3.04 5.27 15.33
C LEU A 83 2.60 6.70 15.64
N LEU A 84 2.60 7.55 14.62
CA LEU A 84 2.42 8.99 14.78
C LEU A 84 1.13 9.53 14.10
N LYS A 85 0.32 8.64 13.51
CA LYS A 85 -1.01 8.92 12.96
C LYS A 85 -1.06 9.86 11.75
N GLN A 86 0.08 10.24 11.15
CA GLN A 86 0.07 10.93 9.87
C GLN A 86 -0.61 10.05 8.82
N ARG A 87 -1.39 10.70 7.96
CA ARG A 87 -2.26 10.06 6.99
C ARG A 87 -1.62 10.17 5.62
N PHE A 88 -1.35 9.03 4.99
CA PHE A 88 -0.78 8.97 3.65
C PHE A 88 -1.86 8.59 2.66
N ASP A 89 -2.07 9.45 1.66
CA ASP A 89 -2.97 9.20 0.54
C ASP A 89 -2.51 7.93 -0.22
N LEU A 90 -3.40 6.97 -0.42
CA LEU A 90 -3.07 5.69 -1.05
C LEU A 90 -2.98 5.77 -2.58
N GLU A 91 -3.53 6.82 -3.20
CA GLU A 91 -3.48 7.04 -4.64
C GLU A 91 -2.22 7.83 -5.03
N THR A 92 -1.84 8.82 -4.21
CA THR A 92 -0.73 9.73 -4.54
C THR A 92 0.50 9.60 -3.65
N GLY A 93 0.40 8.89 -2.53
CA GLY A 93 1.48 8.74 -1.54
C GLY A 93 1.75 9.99 -0.70
N ARG A 94 1.01 11.09 -0.91
CA ARG A 94 1.22 12.36 -0.21
C ARG A 94 0.74 12.26 1.23
N CYS A 95 1.50 12.83 2.16
CA CYS A 95 1.03 13.02 3.51
C CYS A 95 -0.04 14.12 3.54
N LEU A 96 -1.21 13.84 4.10
CA LEU A 96 -2.33 14.78 4.23
C LEU A 96 -2.16 15.74 5.41
N ASP A 97 -1.13 15.54 6.23
CA ASP A 97 -0.83 16.31 7.43
C ASP A 97 0.46 17.15 7.27
N ASP A 98 1.21 16.94 6.19
CA ASP A 98 2.46 17.66 5.87
C ASP A 98 2.74 17.57 4.36
N ASP A 99 2.52 18.66 3.61
CA ASP A 99 2.59 18.67 2.14
C ASP A 99 4.03 18.46 1.59
N GLU A 100 5.06 18.59 2.43
CA GLU A 100 6.46 18.37 2.05
C GLU A 100 6.87 16.89 2.13
N VAL A 101 5.99 16.02 2.65
CA VAL A 101 6.29 14.60 2.90
C VAL A 101 5.44 13.70 2.02
N ALA A 102 6.07 12.71 1.40
CA ALA A 102 5.40 11.66 0.63
C ALA A 102 6.12 10.32 0.76
N VAL A 103 5.41 9.25 0.40
CA VAL A 103 5.94 7.91 0.19
C VAL A 103 5.77 7.51 -1.27
N ALA A 104 6.62 6.60 -1.79
CA ALA A 104 6.44 6.13 -3.15
C ALA A 104 5.15 5.31 -3.29
N VAL A 105 4.49 5.44 -4.43
CA VAL A 105 3.32 4.64 -4.82
C VAL A 105 3.75 3.63 -5.88
N HIS A 106 3.31 2.39 -5.71
CA HIS A 106 3.55 1.30 -6.64
C HIS A 106 2.23 0.98 -7.36
N PRO A 107 2.12 1.18 -8.69
CA PRO A 107 0.92 0.81 -9.43
C PRO A 107 0.57 -0.66 -9.20
N VAL A 108 -0.71 -0.95 -8.92
CA VAL A 108 -1.19 -2.30 -8.62
C VAL A 108 -2.13 -2.78 -9.72
N ARG A 109 -2.04 -4.05 -10.08
CA ARG A 109 -3.07 -4.74 -10.87
C ARG A 109 -3.39 -6.11 -10.29
N ILE A 110 -4.60 -6.58 -10.59
CA ILE A 110 -5.06 -7.94 -10.31
C ILE A 110 -5.25 -8.62 -11.66
N ALA A 111 -4.51 -9.71 -11.92
CA ALA A 111 -4.44 -10.40 -13.21
C ALA A 111 -4.80 -11.90 -13.11
#